data_AF-A0A9P5LLT7-F1
#
_entry.id   AF-A0A9P5LLT7-F1
#
_cell.length_a   1.000
_cell.length_b   1.000
_cell.length_c   1.000
_cell.angle_alpha   90.00
_cell.angle_beta   90.00
_cell.angle_gamma   90.00
#
_symmetry.space_group_name_H-M   'P 1'
#
loop_
_entity.id
_entity.type
_entity.pdbx_description
1 polymer ?
#
loop_
_entity_poly.entity_id
_entity_poly.type
_entity_poly.pdbx_seq_one_letter_code
_entity_poly.pdbx_strand_id
1 'polypeptide(L)'
;MLTEREMQISPIVQESVIHNTKTLATLHNLTASLFGVAAGILGLESYPGFLFYIFFTLLTSALVYVFRIAPHMSKDTKGDRYFRGAWEFWSGGLVEGLSGFVLTWTLFYGLVRA
;
A
#
# COMPACT_ATOMS: atom_id res chain seq x y z
N MET A 1 -16.29 -13.28 14.44
CA MET A 1 -15.92 -14.71 14.47
C MET A 1 -16.51 -15.33 13.22
N LEU A 2 -15.68 -15.74 12.25
CA LEU A 2 -16.17 -16.42 11.04
C LEU A 2 -16.80 -17.75 11.44
N THR A 3 -18.01 -18.01 10.94
CA THR A 3 -18.72 -19.27 11.18
C THR A 3 -17.90 -20.40 10.57
N GLU A 4 -17.61 -21.47 11.31
CA GLU A 4 -16.76 -22.61 10.91
C GLU A 4 -17.17 -23.23 9.55
N ARG A 5 -18.44 -23.04 9.15
CA ARG A 5 -18.98 -23.41 7.84
C ARG A 5 -18.34 -22.67 6.66
N GLU A 6 -17.96 -21.41 6.81
CA GLU A 6 -17.32 -20.62 5.74
C GLU A 6 -15.86 -21.06 5.51
N MET A 7 -15.16 -21.47 6.57
CA MET A 7 -13.79 -21.99 6.47
C MET A 7 -13.71 -23.36 5.78
N GLN A 8 -14.79 -24.14 5.82
CA GLN A 8 -14.89 -25.42 5.09
C GLN A 8 -15.15 -25.23 3.58
N ILE A 9 -15.80 -24.13 3.17
CA ILE A 9 -16.16 -23.85 1.76
C ILE A 9 -15.03 -23.11 1.03
N SER A 10 -14.24 -22.29 1.73
CA SER A 10 -13.05 -21.64 1.20
C SER A 10 -11.98 -21.53 2.29
N PRO A 11 -11.11 -22.54 2.46
CA PRO A 11 -10.08 -22.49 3.48
C PRO A 11 -9.16 -21.30 3.19
N ILE A 12 -9.06 -20.36 4.15
CA ILE A 12 -8.09 -19.27 4.08
C ILE A 12 -6.71 -19.91 4.28
N VAL A 13 -6.03 -20.20 3.18
CA VAL A 13 -4.65 -20.69 3.20
C VAL A 13 -3.78 -19.54 3.71
N GLN A 14 -3.26 -19.67 4.94
CA GLN A 14 -2.44 -18.62 5.56
C GLN A 14 -1.22 -18.25 4.69
N GLU A 15 -0.63 -19.22 3.99
CA GLU A 15 0.47 -18.94 3.05
C GLU A 15 0.07 -17.99 1.91
N SER A 16 -1.13 -18.13 1.36
CA SER A 16 -1.62 -17.24 0.32
C SER A 16 -1.87 -15.83 0.85
N VAL A 17 -2.35 -15.70 2.10
CA VAL A 17 -2.50 -14.41 2.75
C VAL A 17 -1.15 -13.76 2.99
N ILE A 18 -0.16 -14.50 3.51
CA ILE A 18 1.20 -14.02 3.73
C ILE A 18 1.85 -13.59 2.42
N HIS A 19 1.70 -14.38 1.35
CA HIS A 19 2.21 -14.03 0.02
C HIS A 19 1.60 -12.72 -0.49
N ASN A 20 0.28 -12.58 -0.41
CA ASN A 20 -0.42 -11.36 -0.84
C ASN A 20 0.03 -10.12 -0.05
N THR A 21 0.17 -10.24 1.28
CA THR A 21 0.69 -9.17 2.12
C THR A 21 2.12 -8.78 1.71
N LYS A 22 2.99 -9.77 1.42
CA LYS A 22 4.36 -9.50 0.95
C LYS A 22 4.41 -8.84 -0.42
N THR A 23 3.54 -9.23 -1.34
CA THR A 23 3.43 -8.58 -2.66
C THR A 23 2.97 -7.14 -2.51
N LEU A 24 1.97 -6.88 -1.65
CA LEU A 24 1.48 -5.54 -1.37
C LEU A 24 2.55 -4.64 -0.73
N ALA A 25 3.27 -5.17 0.26
CA ALA A 25 4.45 -4.56 0.87
C ALA A 25 5.49 -4.13 -0.16
N THR A 26 5.82 -5.04 -1.09
CA THR A 26 6.79 -4.78 -2.16
C THR A 26 6.31 -3.67 -3.10
N LEU A 27 5.01 -3.67 -3.46
CA LEU A 27 4.43 -2.61 -4.28
C LEU A 27 4.53 -1.26 -3.58
N HIS A 28 4.15 -1.16 -2.31
CA HIS A 28 4.25 0.08 -1.55
C HIS A 28 5.69 0.59 -1.45
N ASN A 29 6.66 -0.29 -1.20
CA ASN A 29 8.07 0.09 -1.15
C ASN A 29 8.58 0.65 -2.49
N LEU A 30 8.22 0.01 -3.60
CA LEU A 30 8.60 0.47 -4.94
C LEU A 30 7.94 1.80 -5.31
N THR A 31 6.63 1.95 -5.06
CA THR A 31 5.92 3.19 -5.34
C THR A 31 6.39 4.33 -4.43
N ALA A 32 6.65 4.06 -3.15
CA ALA A 32 7.15 5.05 -2.22
C ALA A 32 8.54 5.58 -2.60
N SER A 33 9.44 4.68 -3.04
CA SER A 33 10.74 5.05 -3.60
C SER A 33 10.57 5.93 -4.85
N LEU A 34 9.72 5.55 -5.80
CA LEU A 34 9.48 6.32 -7.02
C LEU A 34 8.89 7.71 -6.74
N PHE A 35 7.92 7.81 -5.82
CA PHE A 35 7.35 9.09 -5.41
C PHE A 35 8.34 9.94 -4.61
N GLY A 36 9.26 9.34 -3.86
CA GLY A 36 10.35 10.04 -3.20
C GLY A 36 11.30 10.68 -4.19
N VAL A 37 11.68 9.95 -5.26
CA VAL A 37 12.44 10.53 -6.39
C VAL A 37 11.70 11.72 -7.01
N ALA A 38 10.40 11.58 -7.30
CA ALA A 38 9.60 12.67 -7.88
C ALA A 38 9.53 13.91 -6.95
N ALA A 39 9.31 13.70 -5.64
CA ALA A 39 9.29 14.77 -4.65
C ALA A 39 10.66 15.46 -4.50
N GLY A 40 11.74 14.69 -4.59
CA GLY A 40 13.12 15.19 -4.57
C GLY A 40 13.45 16.06 -5.78
N ILE A 41 13.07 15.64 -6.99
CA ILE A 41 13.28 16.40 -8.23
C ILE A 41 12.46 17.70 -8.23
N LEU A 42 11.20 17.63 -7.80
CA LEU A 42 10.35 18.82 -7.66
C LEU A 42 10.86 19.77 -6.56
N GLY A 43 11.71 19.27 -5.67
CA GLY A 43 12.31 20.04 -4.58
C GLY A 43 11.27 20.50 -3.55
N LEU A 44 10.23 19.70 -3.34
CA LEU A 44 9.26 19.95 -2.28
C LEU A 44 9.98 19.79 -0.93
N GLU A 45 9.87 20.79 -0.07
CA GLU A 45 10.51 20.79 1.25
C GLU A 45 9.46 20.67 2.37
N SER A 46 9.79 19.99 3.47
CA SER A 46 8.95 19.97 4.68
C SER A 46 7.51 19.46 4.44
N TYR A 47 6.48 20.21 4.85
CA TYR A 47 5.07 19.82 4.80
C TYR A 47 4.53 19.36 3.44
N PRO A 48 4.76 20.06 2.30
CA PRO A 48 4.27 19.61 1.01
C PRO A 48 4.84 18.26 0.57
N GLY A 49 6.07 17.90 0.97
CA GLY A 49 6.63 16.57 0.68
C GLY A 49 5.89 15.45 1.42
N PHE A 50 5.53 15.67 2.69
CA PHE A 50 4.70 14.73 3.44
C PHE A 50 3.26 14.65 2.91
N LEU A 51 2.67 15.78 2.51
CA LEU A 51 1.33 15.79 1.91
C LEU A 51 1.30 15.03 0.59
N PHE A 52 2.35 15.20 -0.22
CA PHE A 52 2.57 14.44 -1.46
C PHE A 52 2.65 12.94 -1.17
N TYR A 53 3.46 12.54 -0.18
CA TYR A 53 3.55 11.14 0.24
C TYR A 53 2.20 10.55 0.65
N ILE A 54 1.46 11.22 1.53
CA ILE A 54 0.16 10.74 2.00
C ILE A 54 -0.82 10.61 0.83
N PHE A 55 -0.92 11.63 -0.02
CA PHE A 55 -1.82 11.60 -1.17
C PHE A 55 -1.51 10.45 -2.12
N PHE A 56 -0.25 10.28 -2.52
CA PHE A 56 0.15 9.24 -3.47
C PHE A 56 0.10 7.83 -2.86
N THR A 57 0.35 7.70 -1.55
CA THR A 57 0.20 6.42 -0.86
C THR A 57 -1.27 6.01 -0.77
N LEU A 58 -2.16 6.94 -0.41
CA LEU A 58 -3.61 6.68 -0.42
C LEU A 58 -4.12 6.39 -1.84
N LEU A 59 -3.62 7.10 -2.85
CA LEU A 59 -3.94 6.85 -4.25
C LEU A 59 -3.49 5.45 -4.69
N THR A 60 -2.29 5.03 -4.32
CA THR A 60 -1.77 3.69 -4.65
C THR A 60 -2.60 2.60 -3.97
N SER A 61 -2.92 2.76 -2.69
CA SER A 61 -3.82 1.86 -1.96
C SER A 61 -5.21 1.80 -2.59
N ALA A 62 -5.77 2.94 -3.01
CA ALA A 62 -7.04 3.02 -3.70
C ALA A 62 -7.00 2.36 -5.09
N LEU A 63 -5.92 2.55 -5.86
CA LEU A 63 -5.72 1.89 -7.14
C LEU A 63 -5.63 0.37 -6.96
N VAL A 64 -4.88 -0.12 -5.98
CA VAL A 64 -4.83 -1.56 -5.67
C VAL A 64 -6.22 -2.07 -5.26
N TYR A 65 -6.97 -1.31 -4.45
CA TYR A 65 -8.34 -1.68 -4.09
C TYR A 65 -9.26 -1.77 -5.33
N VAL A 66 -9.26 -0.76 -6.18
CA VAL A 66 -10.13 -0.69 -7.37
C VAL A 66 -9.72 -1.74 -8.42
N PHE A 67 -8.43 -1.92 -8.70
CA PHE A 67 -7.98 -2.81 -9.77
C PHE A 67 -7.85 -4.27 -9.36
N ARG A 68 -7.57 -4.58 -8.09
CA ARG A 68 -7.40 -5.97 -7.62
C ARG A 68 -8.57 -6.50 -6.81
N ILE A 69 -9.22 -5.66 -6.00
CA ILE A 69 -10.26 -6.11 -5.07
C ILE A 69 -11.65 -5.96 -5.68
N ALA A 70 -11.95 -4.83 -6.34
CA ALA A 70 -13.27 -4.61 -6.96
C ALA A 70 -13.65 -5.63 -8.05
N PRO A 71 -12.78 -6.07 -8.99
CA PRO A 71 -13.17 -7.04 -10.01
C PRO A 71 -13.33 -8.48 -9.47
N HIS A 72 -12.75 -8.79 -8.31
CA HIS A 72 -12.93 -10.08 -7.63
C HIS A 72 -14.07 -10.05 -6.60
N MET A 73 -14.70 -8.89 -6.37
CA MET A 73 -15.88 -8.74 -5.52
C MET A 73 -17.12 -9.20 -6.28
N SER A 74 -17.23 -10.50 -6.52
CA SER A 74 -18.50 -11.10 -6.94
C SER A 74 -19.51 -10.91 -5.81
N LYS A 75 -20.72 -10.49 -6.18
CA LYS A 75 -21.85 -9.89 -5.41
C LYS A 75 -22.22 -10.47 -4.03
N ASP A 76 -21.59 -11.53 -3.57
CA ASP A 76 -21.98 -12.31 -2.38
C ASP A 76 -20.83 -12.54 -1.37
N THR A 77 -19.65 -11.96 -1.63
CA THR A 77 -18.48 -12.14 -0.76
C THR A 77 -18.09 -10.84 -0.11
N LYS A 78 -18.57 -10.64 1.13
CA LYS A 78 -18.12 -9.55 2.00
C LYS A 78 -16.59 -9.53 2.02
N GLY A 79 -16.00 -8.36 1.76
CA GLY A 79 -14.56 -8.12 1.63
C GLY A 79 -13.68 -8.52 2.83
N ASP A 80 -14.29 -9.08 3.88
CA ASP A 80 -13.67 -9.62 5.09
C ASP A 80 -12.96 -10.97 4.87
N ARG A 81 -13.20 -11.64 3.72
CA ARG A 81 -12.58 -12.95 3.42
C ARG A 81 -11.14 -12.88 2.88
N TYR A 82 -10.71 -11.72 2.36
CA TYR A 82 -9.40 -11.61 1.70
C TYR A 82 -8.36 -10.82 2.52
N PHE A 83 -8.78 -9.98 3.47
CA PHE A 83 -7.87 -9.20 4.32
C PHE A 83 -8.41 -9.09 5.75
N ARG A 84 -7.54 -9.21 6.76
CA ARG A 84 -7.89 -9.19 8.20
C ARG A 84 -8.49 -7.86 8.68
N GLY A 85 -8.40 -6.80 7.87
CA GLY A 85 -9.13 -5.56 8.07
C GLY A 85 -8.79 -4.53 6.98
N ALA A 86 -9.80 -3.81 6.47
CA ALA A 86 -9.59 -2.71 5.53
C ALA A 86 -8.69 -1.61 6.13
N TRP A 87 -8.76 -1.39 7.45
CA TRP A 87 -7.90 -0.43 8.14
C TRP A 87 -6.42 -0.84 8.18
N GLU A 88 -6.15 -2.14 8.33
CA GLU A 88 -4.79 -2.69 8.32
C GLU A 88 -4.17 -2.62 6.91
N PHE A 89 -5.00 -2.80 5.86
CA PHE A 89 -4.57 -2.60 4.48
C PHE A 89 -4.14 -1.15 4.19
N TRP A 90 -4.94 -0.17 4.65
CA TRP A 90 -4.67 1.25 4.42
C TRP A 90 -3.51 1.77 5.28
N SER A 91 -3.43 1.38 6.56
CA SER A 91 -2.40 1.88 7.48
C SER A 91 -1.06 1.14 7.34
N GLY A 92 -1.07 -0.16 7.04
CA GLY A 92 0.13 -0.98 6.91
C GLY A 92 1.04 -0.49 5.78
N GLY A 93 0.48 -0.17 4.62
CA GLY A 93 1.24 0.38 3.49
C GLY A 93 1.86 1.74 3.75
N LEU A 94 1.20 2.56 4.57
CA LEU A 94 1.60 3.92 4.89
C LEU A 94 2.87 3.97 5.74
N VAL A 95 3.03 3.02 6.66
CA VAL A 95 4.22 2.94 7.53
C VAL A 95 5.38 2.26 6.81
N GLU A 96 5.10 1.21 6.05
CA GLU A 96 6.13 0.41 5.39
C GLU A 96 6.90 1.21 4.33
N GLY A 97 6.19 1.95 3.47
CA GLY A 97 6.82 2.74 2.39
C GLY A 97 7.51 4.03 2.86
N LEU A 98 7.27 4.49 4.08
CA LEU A 98 7.67 5.83 4.52
C LEU A 98 9.20 6.00 4.57
N SER A 99 9.90 4.97 5.04
CA SER A 99 11.36 4.97 5.10
C SER A 99 12.00 5.07 3.71
N GLY A 100 11.50 4.30 2.74
CA GLY A 100 11.96 4.32 1.35
C GLY A 100 11.68 5.64 0.65
N PHE A 101 10.51 6.25 0.92
CA PHE A 101 10.18 7.58 0.44
C PHE A 101 11.16 8.65 0.96
N VAL A 102 11.37 8.72 2.29
CA VAL A 102 12.23 9.75 2.88
C VAL A 102 13.68 9.62 2.42
N LEU A 103 14.19 8.39 2.30
CA LEU A 103 15.56 8.13 1.84
C LEU A 103 15.77 8.62 0.40
N THR A 104 14.86 8.28 -0.51
CA THR A 104 14.98 8.70 -1.92
C THR A 104 14.68 10.18 -2.12
N TRP A 105 13.73 10.73 -1.35
CA TRP A 105 13.41 12.15 -1.35
C TRP A 105 14.64 12.99 -0.97
N THR A 106 15.28 12.68 0.15
CA THR A 106 16.48 13.42 0.60
C THR A 106 17.66 13.26 -0.35
N LEU A 107 17.88 12.06 -0.89
CA LEU A 107 18.97 11.80 -1.83
C LEU A 107 18.82 12.61 -3.13
N PHE A 108 17.65 12.58 -3.76
CA PHE A 108 17.43 13.30 -5.02
C PHE A 108 17.30 14.81 -4.82
N TYR A 109 16.73 15.25 -3.69
CA TYR A 109 16.74 16.66 -3.33
C TYR A 109 18.17 17.20 -3.22
N GLY A 110 19.05 16.47 -2.53
CA GLY A 110 20.46 16.80 -2.42
C GLY A 110 21.18 16.79 -3.77
N LEU A 111 20.87 15.83 -4.65
CA LEU A 111 21.48 15.74 -5.98
C LEU A 111 21.11 16.92 -6.89
N VAL A 112 19.85 17.35 -6.87
CA VAL A 112 19.33 18.39 -7.78
C VAL A 112 19.67 19.80 -7.31
N ARG A 113 19.81 19.99 -5.99
CA ARG A 113 20.05 21.32 -5.37
C ARG A 113 21.46 21.49 -4.78
N ALA A 114 22.37 20.53 -4.97
CA ALA A 114 23.81 20.69 -4.73
C ALA A 114 24.48 21.43 -5.89
#